data_AF-A0A926QN84-F1
#
_entry.id   AF-A0A926QN84-F1
#
_cell.length_a   1.000
_cell.length_b   1.000
_cell.length_c   1.000
_cell.angle_alpha   90.00
_cell.angle_beta   90.00
_cell.angle_gamma   90.00
#
_symmetry.space_group_name_H-M   'P 1'
#
loop_
_entity.id
_entity.type
_entity.pdbx_description
1 polymer ?
#
loop_
_entity_poly.entity_id
_entity_poly.type
_entity_poly.pdbx_seq_one_letter_code
_entity_poly.pdbx_strand_id
1 'polypeptide(L)'
;MSFLKIWEAPEGAVGRDDFKVSVRIPGESWQPLFVYEAKVDMHNVRQASMVSSDPEAAALMKLQIDTFNRYKQEDTPMPVNFDFNAIVTPAKNKFTALDPDIQNDIVKVILGKGDPIAQWKEIVKGYDAKGVPEAIKEVNEEAAKRGIK
;
A
#
# COMPACT_ATOMS: atom_id res chain seq x y z
N MET A 1 38.38 1.59 -20.38
CA MET A 1 37.39 1.87 -21.45
C MET A 1 36.19 2.52 -20.79
N SER A 2 35.83 3.74 -21.14
CA SER A 2 34.57 4.35 -20.70
C SER A 2 33.46 3.88 -21.62
N PHE A 3 32.45 3.20 -21.08
CA PHE A 3 31.25 2.86 -21.83
C PHE A 3 30.09 3.67 -21.28
N LEU A 4 29.71 4.73 -22.02
CA LEU A 4 28.41 5.35 -21.82
C LEU A 4 27.40 4.53 -22.61
N LYS A 5 26.50 3.85 -21.91
CA LYS A 5 25.41 3.08 -22.52
C LYS A 5 24.08 3.69 -22.10
N ILE A 6 23.35 4.21 -23.07
CA ILE A 6 22.00 4.74 -22.87
C ILE A 6 21.02 3.72 -23.43
N TRP A 7 20.01 3.41 -22.65
CA TRP A 7 18.96 2.48 -23.01
C TRP A 7 17.72 3.23 -23.45
N GLU A 8 17.06 2.75 -24.50
CA GLU A 8 15.77 3.28 -24.90
C GLU A 8 14.72 2.98 -23.84
N ALA A 9 13.75 3.88 -23.71
CA ALA A 9 12.62 3.66 -22.83
C ALA A 9 11.79 2.48 -23.35
N PRO A 10 11.27 1.60 -22.47
CA PRO A 10 10.38 0.53 -22.88
C PRO A 10 9.15 1.05 -23.62
N GLU A 11 8.61 0.25 -24.54
CA GLU A 11 7.37 0.56 -25.24
C GLU A 11 6.22 0.81 -24.24
N GLY A 12 5.51 1.92 -24.42
CA GLY A 12 4.43 2.35 -23.53
C GLY A 12 4.86 3.11 -22.27
N ALA A 13 6.16 3.34 -22.05
CA ALA A 13 6.64 4.17 -20.94
C ALA A 13 6.11 5.61 -21.05
N VAL A 14 5.52 6.12 -19.97
CA VAL A 14 5.03 7.50 -19.90
C VAL A 14 6.19 8.41 -19.48
N GLY A 15 6.47 9.43 -20.30
CA GLY A 15 7.51 10.41 -20.03
C GLY A 15 6.96 11.79 -19.72
N ARG A 16 7.81 12.66 -19.16
CA ARG A 16 7.52 14.09 -18.91
C ARG A 16 8.59 14.97 -19.55
N ASP A 17 8.20 16.17 -19.98
CA ASP A 17 9.06 17.16 -20.63
C ASP A 17 9.28 18.43 -19.79
N ASP A 18 8.91 18.36 -18.51
CA ASP A 18 9.07 19.45 -17.53
C ASP A 18 10.54 19.81 -17.24
N PHE A 19 11.45 18.87 -17.50
CA PHE A 19 12.87 19.14 -17.62
C PHE A 19 13.56 18.16 -18.56
N LYS A 20 14.80 18.48 -18.95
CA LYS A 20 15.63 17.65 -19.82
C LYS A 20 16.91 17.27 -19.09
N VAL A 21 17.25 15.99 -19.13
CA VAL A 21 18.51 15.46 -18.60
C VAL A 21 19.34 14.94 -19.76
N SER A 22 20.64 15.18 -19.70
CA SER A 22 21.60 14.65 -20.67
C SER A 22 22.89 14.26 -19.97
N VAL A 23 23.58 13.26 -20.50
CA VAL A 23 24.84 12.74 -19.97
C VAL A 23 25.89 12.69 -21.08
N ARG A 24 27.16 12.77 -20.69
CA ARG A 24 28.29 12.61 -21.60
C ARG A 24 29.51 12.05 -20.89
N ILE A 25 30.41 11.45 -21.65
CA ILE A 25 31.80 11.29 -21.24
C ILE A 25 32.48 12.68 -21.41
N PRO A 26 33.33 13.13 -20.47
CA PRO A 26 34.06 14.38 -20.63
C PRO A 26 34.81 14.45 -21.96
N GLY A 27 34.55 15.51 -22.74
CA GLY A 27 35.12 15.68 -24.09
C GLY A 27 34.23 15.18 -25.24
N GLU A 28 33.17 14.44 -24.93
CA GLU A 28 32.19 13.98 -25.94
C GLU A 28 30.93 14.87 -25.99
N SER A 29 30.07 14.58 -26.96
CA SER A 29 28.77 15.21 -27.12
C SER A 29 27.77 14.76 -26.06
N TRP A 30 26.86 15.66 -25.68
CA TRP A 30 25.75 15.36 -24.78
C TRP A 30 24.74 14.42 -25.44
N GLN A 31 24.30 13.42 -24.68
CA GLN A 31 23.28 12.46 -25.09
C GLN A 31 22.07 12.57 -24.15
N PRO A 32 20.84 12.68 -24.69
CA PRO A 32 19.64 12.86 -23.87
C PRO A 32 19.24 11.57 -23.13
N LEU A 33 18.65 11.73 -21.95
CA LEU A 33 18.03 10.65 -21.19
C LEU A 33 16.50 10.78 -21.25
N PHE A 34 15.82 9.64 -21.31
CA PHE A 34 14.37 9.60 -21.16
C PHE A 34 13.98 9.93 -19.72
N VAL A 35 13.03 10.86 -19.56
CA VAL A 35 12.54 11.31 -18.27
C VAL A 35 11.18 10.67 -18.03
N TYR A 36 11.10 9.72 -17.10
CA TYR A 36 9.86 8.99 -16.78
C TYR A 36 8.91 9.84 -15.93
N GLU A 37 7.61 9.72 -16.17
CA GLU A 37 6.57 10.13 -15.20
C GLU A 37 6.59 9.16 -14.01
N ALA A 38 6.89 9.67 -12.83
CA ALA A 38 6.76 8.99 -11.56
C ALA A 38 5.56 9.56 -10.80
N LYS A 39 4.66 8.70 -10.32
CA LYS A 39 3.58 9.11 -9.41
C LYS A 39 4.06 8.91 -7.98
N VAL A 40 4.18 10.00 -7.24
CA VAL A 40 4.62 10.01 -5.85
C VAL A 40 3.47 10.37 -4.92
N ASP A 41 3.54 9.93 -3.67
CA ASP A 41 2.53 10.13 -2.62
C ASP A 41 1.23 9.33 -2.83
N MET A 42 0.99 8.33 -1.98
CA MET A 42 -0.22 7.49 -2.04
C MET A 42 -1.49 8.17 -1.50
N HIS A 43 -1.35 9.23 -0.70
CA HIS A 43 -2.49 9.92 -0.07
C HIS A 43 -2.94 11.14 -0.88
N ASN A 44 -2.01 11.79 -1.59
CA ASN A 44 -2.28 12.84 -2.56
C ASN A 44 -1.38 12.66 -3.77
N VAL A 45 -1.85 11.85 -4.74
CA VAL A 45 -1.05 11.46 -5.92
C VAL A 45 -0.57 12.70 -6.66
N ARG A 46 0.73 12.91 -6.60
CA ARG A 46 1.43 14.00 -7.28
C ARG A 46 2.30 13.43 -8.39
N GLN A 47 2.39 14.19 -9.46
CA GLN A 47 3.28 13.88 -10.56
C GLN A 47 4.69 14.35 -10.22
N ALA A 48 5.67 13.49 -10.46
CA ALA A 48 7.09 13.74 -10.36
C ALA A 48 7.80 13.10 -11.57
N SER A 49 9.09 13.34 -11.70
CA SER A 49 9.90 12.75 -12.77
C SER A 49 11.17 12.16 -12.16
N MET A 50 11.62 11.00 -12.67
CA MET A 50 12.82 10.33 -12.15
C MET A 50 13.68 9.76 -13.28
N VAL A 51 15.00 9.78 -13.07
CA VAL A 51 16.01 9.21 -13.96
C VAL A 51 16.98 8.40 -13.10
N SER A 52 17.30 7.17 -13.51
CA SER A 52 18.39 6.38 -12.94
C SER A 52 19.42 6.07 -14.00
N SER A 53 20.70 6.30 -13.69
CA SER A 53 21.83 5.85 -14.51
C SER A 53 22.32 4.44 -14.16
N ASP A 54 21.77 3.83 -13.11
CA ASP A 54 22.06 2.45 -12.71
C ASP A 54 21.02 1.48 -13.33
N PRO A 55 21.46 0.51 -14.15
CA PRO A 55 20.57 -0.46 -14.78
C PRO A 55 19.85 -1.38 -13.80
N GLU A 56 20.44 -1.70 -12.64
CA GLU A 56 19.78 -2.56 -11.64
C GLU A 56 18.61 -1.84 -10.98
N ALA A 57 18.85 -0.59 -10.54
CA ALA A 57 17.79 0.27 -10.03
C ALA A 57 16.67 0.53 -11.05
N ALA A 58 17.02 0.72 -12.33
CA ALA A 58 16.03 0.90 -13.40
C ALA A 58 15.17 -0.36 -13.61
N ALA A 59 15.77 -1.55 -13.55
CA ALA A 59 15.05 -2.82 -13.69
C ALA A 59 14.11 -3.09 -12.51
N LEU A 60 14.56 -2.84 -11.26
CA LEU A 60 13.73 -2.96 -10.07
C LEU A 60 12.55 -2.00 -10.10
N MET A 61 12.77 -0.76 -10.56
CA MET A 61 11.71 0.24 -10.68
C MET A 61 10.65 -0.18 -11.71
N LYS A 62 11.08 -0.68 -12.88
CA LYS A 62 10.17 -1.22 -13.89
C LYS A 62 9.34 -2.37 -13.33
N LEU A 63 9.98 -3.31 -12.64
CA LEU A 63 9.30 -4.44 -12.00
C LEU A 63 8.24 -3.97 -10.99
N GLN A 64 8.54 -2.95 -10.18
CA GLN A 64 7.60 -2.39 -9.21
C GLN A 64 6.39 -1.74 -9.91
N ILE A 65 6.62 -0.94 -10.95
CA ILE A 65 5.55 -0.28 -11.72
C ILE A 65 4.66 -1.32 -12.40
N ASP A 66 5.26 -2.29 -13.08
CA ASP A 66 4.54 -3.36 -13.78
C ASP A 66 3.71 -4.19 -12.80
N THR A 67 4.30 -4.54 -11.64
CA THR A 67 3.62 -5.29 -10.58
C THR A 67 2.44 -4.52 -10.01
N PHE A 68 2.63 -3.22 -9.72
CA PHE A 68 1.55 -2.37 -9.21
C PHE A 68 0.41 -2.22 -10.22
N ASN A 69 0.73 -2.00 -11.49
CA ASN A 69 -0.28 -1.90 -12.56
C ASN A 69 -1.04 -3.22 -12.73
N ARG A 70 -0.36 -4.36 -12.63
CA ARG A 70 -0.99 -5.68 -12.64
C ARG A 70 -1.97 -5.85 -11.48
N TYR A 71 -1.54 -5.58 -10.24
CA TYR A 71 -2.41 -5.65 -9.07
C TYR A 71 -3.63 -4.74 -9.18
N LYS A 72 -3.48 -3.54 -9.73
CA LYS A 72 -4.62 -2.65 -9.98
C LYS A 72 -5.66 -3.21 -10.97
N GLN A 73 -5.26 -4.12 -11.86
CA GLN A 73 -6.16 -4.75 -12.84
C GLN A 73 -6.73 -6.07 -12.32
N GLU A 74 -5.92 -6.87 -11.63
CA GLU A 74 -6.26 -8.22 -11.19
C GLU A 74 -7.00 -8.21 -9.84
N ASP A 75 -6.67 -7.28 -8.94
CA ASP A 75 -7.19 -7.30 -7.59
C ASP A 75 -8.53 -6.56 -7.51
N THR A 76 -9.46 -7.16 -6.77
CA THR A 76 -10.63 -6.43 -6.30
C THR A 76 -10.15 -5.52 -5.16
N PRO A 77 -10.35 -4.19 -5.23
CA PRO A 77 -10.01 -3.33 -4.12
C PRO A 77 -10.75 -3.84 -2.88
N MET A 78 -10.00 -4.31 -1.87
CA MET A 78 -10.60 -4.50 -0.57
C MET A 78 -11.10 -3.12 -0.15
N PRO A 79 -12.41 -2.92 0.11
CA PRO A 79 -12.91 -1.63 0.55
C PRO A 79 -12.33 -1.39 1.95
N VAL A 80 -11.14 -0.79 2.00
CA VAL A 80 -10.62 -0.19 3.21
C VAL A 80 -11.41 1.09 3.34
N ASN A 81 -12.57 0.98 3.98
CA ASN A 81 -13.36 2.15 4.31
C ASN A 81 -12.65 2.86 5.46
N PHE A 82 -11.65 3.68 5.09
CA PHE A 82 -10.86 4.49 6.01
C PHE A 82 -11.77 5.37 6.87
N ASP A 83 -12.96 5.72 6.37
CA ASP A 83 -13.94 6.48 7.13
C ASP A 83 -14.49 5.67 8.32
N PHE A 84 -14.72 4.35 8.18
CA PHE A 84 -15.04 3.47 9.33
C PHE A 84 -13.87 3.31 10.29
N ASN A 85 -12.64 3.21 9.77
CA ASN A 85 -11.44 3.10 10.61
C ASN A 85 -11.24 4.38 11.44
N ALA A 86 -11.53 5.55 10.87
CA ALA A 86 -11.42 6.85 11.52
C ALA A 86 -12.57 7.19 12.47
N ILE A 87 -13.66 6.40 12.52
CA ILE A 87 -14.69 6.59 13.54
C ILE A 87 -14.09 6.29 14.92
N VAL A 88 -14.18 7.27 15.82
CA VAL A 88 -13.72 7.18 17.20
C VAL A 88 -14.96 7.17 18.10
N THR A 89 -15.12 6.13 18.90
CA THR A 89 -16.21 6.02 19.87
C THR A 89 -15.68 5.53 21.22
N PRO A 90 -16.33 5.86 22.35
CA PRO A 90 -15.89 5.40 23.66
C PRO A 90 -15.72 3.88 23.77
N ALA A 91 -16.62 3.08 23.18
CA ALA A 91 -16.49 1.63 23.22
C ALA A 91 -15.38 1.11 22.30
N LYS A 92 -15.26 1.62 21.06
CA LYS A 92 -14.18 1.23 20.13
C LYS A 92 -12.79 1.53 20.70
N ASN A 93 -12.63 2.65 21.39
CA ASN A 93 -11.35 3.06 21.96
C ASN A 93 -10.79 2.10 23.03
N LYS A 94 -11.64 1.26 23.63
CA LYS A 94 -11.19 0.23 24.59
C LYS A 94 -10.42 -0.91 23.91
N PHE A 95 -10.63 -1.09 22.61
CA PHE A 95 -10.00 -2.16 21.83
C PHE A 95 -8.68 -1.74 21.18
N THR A 96 -8.37 -0.43 21.13
CA THR A 96 -7.12 0.08 20.57
C THR A 96 -5.88 -0.46 21.30
N ALA A 97 -6.00 -0.76 22.60
CA ALA A 97 -4.92 -1.35 23.40
C ALA A 97 -4.84 -2.88 23.30
N LEU A 98 -5.83 -3.54 22.68
CA LEU A 98 -5.92 -5.00 22.57
C LEU A 98 -5.34 -5.55 21.27
N ASP A 99 -4.83 -4.68 20.39
CA ASP A 99 -4.32 -5.07 19.07
C ASP A 99 -3.22 -6.15 19.12
N PRO A 100 -2.24 -6.11 20.05
CA PRO A 100 -1.26 -7.19 20.21
C PRO A 100 -1.88 -8.52 20.66
N ASP A 101 -2.93 -8.48 21.49
CA ASP A 101 -3.60 -9.69 22.00
C ASP A 101 -4.40 -10.37 20.89
N ILE A 102 -5.08 -9.60 20.03
CA ILE A 102 -5.83 -10.12 18.88
C ILE A 102 -4.90 -10.86 17.92
N GLN A 103 -3.73 -10.28 17.61
CA GLN A 103 -2.72 -10.93 16.76
C GLN A 103 -2.22 -12.24 17.39
N ASN A 104 -1.93 -12.22 18.68
CA ASN A 104 -1.51 -13.43 19.40
C ASN A 104 -2.59 -14.52 19.39
N ASP A 105 -3.86 -14.16 19.54
CA ASP A 105 -4.97 -15.09 19.52
C ASP A 105 -5.16 -15.72 18.12
N ILE A 106 -5.03 -14.93 17.06
CA ILE A 106 -5.03 -15.42 15.67
C ILE A 106 -3.88 -16.41 15.44
N VAL A 107 -2.66 -16.05 15.85
CA VAL A 107 -1.48 -16.91 15.71
C VAL A 107 -1.66 -18.23 16.48
N LYS A 108 -2.23 -18.19 17.68
CA LYS A 108 -2.53 -19.39 18.48
C LYS A 108 -3.53 -20.32 17.79
N VAL A 109 -4.54 -19.78 17.10
CA VAL A 109 -5.51 -20.59 16.36
C VAL A 109 -4.87 -21.24 15.13
N ILE A 110 -4.04 -20.48 14.39
CA ILE A 110 -3.40 -20.97 13.16
C ILE A 110 -2.33 -22.03 13.48
N LEU A 111 -1.49 -21.79 14.49
CA LEU A 111 -0.37 -22.67 14.82
C LEU A 111 -0.71 -23.70 15.91
N GLY A 112 -1.89 -23.58 16.51
CA GLY A 112 -2.37 -24.48 17.55
C GLY A 112 -2.63 -25.89 17.05
N LYS A 113 -2.52 -26.86 17.95
CA LYS A 113 -2.85 -28.28 17.66
C LYS A 113 -4.32 -28.64 17.93
N GLY A 114 -5.12 -27.67 18.39
CA GLY A 114 -6.53 -27.87 18.74
C GLY A 114 -7.46 -27.78 17.54
N ASP A 115 -8.76 -27.96 17.77
CA ASP A 115 -9.77 -27.64 16.75
C ASP A 115 -9.84 -26.11 16.56
N PRO A 116 -9.43 -25.56 15.41
CA PRO A 116 -9.39 -24.12 15.19
C PRO A 116 -10.78 -23.48 15.26
N ILE A 117 -11.85 -24.22 14.91
CA ILE A 117 -13.22 -23.69 14.94
C ILE A 117 -13.69 -23.52 16.38
N ALA A 118 -13.51 -24.53 17.23
CA ALA A 118 -13.85 -24.43 18.64
C ALA A 118 -13.04 -23.34 19.36
N GLN A 119 -11.73 -23.26 19.07
CA GLN A 119 -10.86 -22.22 19.65
C GLN A 119 -11.31 -20.82 19.24
N TRP A 120 -11.60 -20.60 17.95
CA TRP A 120 -12.08 -19.31 17.47
C TRP A 120 -13.40 -18.90 18.11
N LYS A 121 -14.36 -19.83 18.25
CA LYS A 121 -15.64 -19.55 18.92
C LYS A 121 -15.47 -19.08 20.37
N GLU A 122 -14.57 -19.70 21.11
CA GLU A 122 -14.30 -19.31 22.50
C GLU A 122 -13.62 -17.93 22.58
N ILE A 123 -12.67 -17.67 21.69
CA ILE A 123 -12.01 -16.36 21.57
C ILE A 123 -13.04 -15.27 21.27
N VAL A 124 -13.90 -15.47 20.27
CA VAL A 124 -14.97 -14.52 19.90
C VAL A 124 -15.89 -14.25 21.09
N LYS A 125 -16.33 -15.29 21.81
CA LYS A 125 -17.14 -15.13 23.02
C LYS A 125 -16.44 -14.30 24.10
N GLY A 126 -15.12 -14.46 24.24
CA GLY A 126 -14.30 -13.64 25.13
C GLY A 126 -14.29 -12.16 24.74
N TYR A 127 -14.21 -11.86 23.44
CA TYR A 127 -14.29 -10.49 22.94
C TYR A 127 -15.70 -9.91 23.02
N ASP A 128 -16.74 -10.72 22.82
CA ASP A 128 -18.12 -10.30 23.06
C ASP A 128 -18.32 -9.84 24.50
N ALA A 129 -17.81 -10.61 25.47
CA ALA A 129 -17.85 -10.23 26.88
C ALA A 129 -17.02 -8.97 27.22
N LYS A 130 -16.01 -8.62 26.39
CA LYS A 130 -15.23 -7.39 26.53
C LYS A 130 -15.92 -6.16 25.92
N GLY A 131 -17.04 -6.34 25.23
CA GLY A 131 -17.89 -5.25 24.74
C GLY A 131 -17.77 -4.96 23.23
N VAL A 132 -17.37 -5.96 22.44
CA VAL A 132 -17.34 -5.82 20.96
C VAL A 132 -18.72 -5.51 20.38
N PRO A 133 -19.83 -6.14 20.81
CA PRO A 133 -21.17 -5.81 20.31
C PRO A 133 -21.55 -4.34 20.49
N GLU A 134 -21.21 -3.76 21.64
CA GLU A 134 -21.44 -2.35 21.94
C GLU A 134 -20.58 -1.44 21.05
N ALA A 135 -19.30 -1.80 20.84
CA ALA A 135 -18.43 -1.06 19.91
C ALA A 135 -18.95 -1.09 18.47
N ILE A 136 -19.42 -2.25 17.99
CA ILE A 136 -20.04 -2.40 16.67
C ILE A 136 -21.27 -1.49 16.56
N LYS A 137 -22.14 -1.51 17.58
CA LYS A 137 -23.34 -0.67 17.61
C LYS A 137 -22.98 0.82 17.52
N GLU A 138 -22.07 1.31 18.35
CA GLU A 138 -21.66 2.73 18.33
C GLU A 138 -21.06 3.14 16.99
N VAL A 139 -20.20 2.30 16.40
CA VAL A 139 -19.57 2.58 15.11
C VAL A 139 -20.62 2.64 13.99
N ASN A 140 -21.58 1.71 13.99
CA ASN A 140 -22.67 1.71 13.00
C ASN A 140 -23.57 2.93 13.13
N GLU A 141 -23.93 3.33 14.36
CA GLU A 141 -24.71 4.54 14.60
C GLU A 141 -23.98 5.80 14.13
N GLU A 142 -22.67 5.88 14.39
CA GLU A 142 -21.85 7.01 13.95
C GLU A 142 -21.62 7.03 12.44
N ALA A 143 -21.43 5.87 11.82
CA ALA A 143 -21.34 5.73 10.36
C ALA A 143 -22.63 6.19 9.69
N ALA A 144 -23.79 5.79 10.22
CA ALA A 144 -25.10 6.21 9.72
C ALA A 144 -25.28 7.73 9.79
N LYS A 145 -24.88 8.39 10.90
CA LYS A 145 -24.91 9.86 11.02
C LYS A 145 -24.04 10.56 9.98
N ARG A 146 -22.91 9.95 9.62
CA ARG A 146 -21.95 10.47 8.63
C ARG A 146 -22.32 10.11 7.19
N GLY A 147 -23.37 9.31 6.97
CA GLY A 147 -23.78 8.84 5.65
C GLY A 147 -22.81 7.81 5.02
N ILE A 148 -21.96 7.18 5.85
CA ILE A 148 -21.04 6.13 5.42
C ILE A 148 -21.86 4.83 5.25
N LYS A 149 -21.72 4.16 4.10
CA LYS A 149 -22.44 2.92 3.75
C LYS A 149 -21.50 1.74 3.63
#